data_AF-A0A948V733-F1
#
_entry.id   AF-A0A948V733-F1
#
_cell.length_a   1.000
_cell.length_b   1.000
_cell.length_c   1.000
_cell.angle_alpha   90.00
_cell.angle_beta   90.00
_cell.angle_gamma   90.00
#
_symmetry.space_group_name_H-M   'P 1'
#
loop_
_entity.id
_entity.type
_entity.pdbx_description
1 polymer ?
#
loop_
_entity_poly.entity_id
_entity_poly.type
_entity_poly.pdbx_seq_one_letter_code
_entity_poly.pdbx_strand_id
1 'polypeptide(L)'
;MAATNQVMLSEAVYNNRFSAEFFDPQYVFKPAESTTWLPIGRILKKCEYGISISMNVEGNGYPIFRMNEIDNCFAQRPEKYAAIPKFIFEQYRLNENDILFNRTNSFEFVGRTGIVKDQTDCTFASYLIRLVPNPDIILPE
;
A
#
# COMPACT_ATOMS: atom_id res chain seq x y z
N MET A 1 18.69 15.36 -11.57
CA MET A 1 19.07 14.88 -12.91
C MET A 1 18.75 13.39 -12.95
N ALA A 2 17.78 12.97 -13.76
CA ALA A 2 17.56 11.55 -13.98
C ALA A 2 18.74 11.01 -14.78
N ALA A 3 19.49 10.07 -14.21
CA ALA A 3 20.56 9.39 -14.92
C ALA A 3 19.92 8.32 -15.81
N THR A 4 20.09 8.46 -17.12
CA THR A 4 19.66 7.41 -18.06
C THR A 4 20.72 6.31 -18.04
N ASN A 5 20.42 5.19 -17.38
CA ASN A 5 21.25 3.99 -17.45
C ASN A 5 20.76 3.10 -18.59
N GLN A 6 21.69 2.64 -19.44
CA GLN A 6 21.44 1.63 -20.45
C GLN A 6 22.02 0.30 -19.95
N VAL A 7 21.26 -0.79 -20.06
CA VAL A 7 21.69 -2.15 -19.72
C VAL A 7 21.38 -3.10 -20.87
N MET A 8 22.17 -4.16 -21.02
CA MET A 8 21.95 -5.18 -22.03
C MET A 8 20.70 -6.00 -21.68
N LEU A 9 19.85 -6.29 -22.67
CA LEU A 9 18.61 -7.04 -22.49
C LEU A 9 18.85 -8.42 -21.85
N SER A 10 19.91 -9.12 -22.24
CA SER A 10 20.29 -10.41 -21.68
C SER A 10 20.58 -10.35 -20.17
N GLU A 11 21.19 -9.26 -19.71
CA GLU A 11 21.53 -9.03 -18.31
C GLU A 11 20.30 -8.65 -17.48
N ALA A 12 19.36 -7.89 -18.05
CA ALA A 12 18.08 -7.58 -17.41
C ALA A 12 17.22 -8.84 -17.21
N VAL A 13 17.17 -9.71 -18.22
CA VAL A 13 16.46 -10.99 -18.18
C VAL A 13 17.08 -11.94 -17.15
N TYR A 14 18.41 -12.06 -17.12
CA TYR A 14 19.10 -12.91 -16.14
C TYR A 14 18.84 -12.50 -14.70
N ASN A 15 18.83 -11.18 -14.44
CA ASN A 15 18.61 -10.63 -13.10
C ASN A 15 17.12 -10.54 -12.69
N ASN A 16 16.20 -10.97 -13.56
CA ASN A 16 14.76 -10.80 -13.41
C ASN A 16 14.35 -9.35 -13.04
N ARG A 17 15.13 -8.38 -13.50
CA ARG A 17 14.93 -6.94 -13.27
C ARG A 17 14.28 -6.35 -14.52
N PHE A 18 13.00 -6.66 -14.72
CA PHE A 18 12.16 -5.73 -15.46
C PHE A 18 11.86 -4.58 -14.51
N SER A 19 12.66 -3.52 -14.58
CA SER A 19 12.28 -2.24 -13.99
C SER A 19 10.85 -1.92 -14.46
N ALA A 20 9.99 -1.38 -13.59
CA ALA A 20 8.59 -1.10 -13.91
C ALA A 20 8.37 -0.24 -15.18
N GLU A 21 9.42 0.48 -15.60
CA GLU A 21 9.51 1.26 -16.85
C GLU A 21 9.65 0.42 -18.14
N PHE A 22 10.02 -0.86 -18.06
CA PHE A 22 10.10 -1.81 -19.17
C PHE A 22 9.03 -2.92 -19.09
N PHE A 23 8.09 -2.81 -18.16
CA PHE A 23 6.96 -3.71 -18.10
C PHE A 23 5.98 -3.37 -19.24
N ASP A 24 6.17 -4.03 -20.37
CA ASP A 24 5.11 -4.21 -21.37
C ASP A 24 4.27 -5.42 -20.90
N PRO A 25 3.04 -5.24 -20.36
CA PRO A 25 2.19 -6.33 -19.93
C PRO A 25 1.67 -7.10 -21.15
N GLN A 26 2.53 -7.89 -21.79
CA GLN A 26 2.10 -8.97 -22.67
C GLN A 26 1.56 -10.17 -21.88
N TYR A 27 1.47 -10.07 -20.55
CA TYR A 27 0.50 -10.81 -19.76
C TYR A 27 -0.87 -10.18 -19.97
N VAL A 28 -1.46 -10.45 -21.13
CA VAL A 28 -2.80 -9.99 -21.49
C VAL A 28 -3.79 -10.73 -20.60
N PHE A 29 -4.07 -10.17 -19.42
CA PHE A 29 -5.38 -10.36 -18.81
C PHE A 29 -6.38 -9.75 -19.80
N LYS A 30 -6.98 -10.60 -20.63
CA LYS A 30 -8.12 -10.23 -21.46
C LYS A 30 -9.36 -10.53 -20.64
N PRO A 31 -10.03 -9.52 -20.09
CA PRO A 31 -11.25 -9.75 -19.34
C PRO A 31 -12.27 -10.41 -20.27
N ALA A 32 -13.06 -11.33 -19.76
CA ALA A 32 -14.06 -12.06 -20.56
C ALA A 32 -15.11 -11.11 -21.17
N GLU A 33 -15.31 -9.96 -20.54
CA GLU A 33 -16.27 -8.93 -20.94
C GLU A 33 -15.58 -7.64 -21.41
N SER A 34 -16.33 -6.81 -22.13
CA SER A 34 -15.87 -5.47 -22.50
C SER A 34 -15.64 -4.63 -21.24
N THR A 35 -14.39 -4.51 -20.85
CA THR A 35 -13.96 -3.70 -19.70
C THR A 35 -13.29 -2.43 -20.20
N THR A 36 -13.43 -1.37 -19.41
CA THR A 36 -12.75 -0.10 -19.68
C THR A 36 -11.59 0.02 -18.69
N TRP A 37 -10.38 0.24 -19.23
CA TRP A 37 -9.22 0.53 -18.40
C TRP A 37 -9.30 1.96 -17.86
N LEU A 38 -9.23 2.10 -16.55
CA LEU A 38 -9.21 3.41 -15.88
C LEU A 38 -7.90 3.57 -15.09
N PRO A 39 -7.27 4.75 -15.11
CA PRO A 39 -6.15 5.04 -14.22
C PRO A 39 -6.58 4.88 -12.76
N ILE A 40 -5.74 4.30 -11.91
CA ILE A 40 -6.09 4.07 -10.49
C ILE A 40 -6.51 5.36 -9.77
N GLY A 41 -5.90 6.51 -10.11
CA GLY A 41 -6.28 7.81 -9.56
C GLY A 41 -7.72 8.26 -9.89
N ARG A 42 -8.41 7.61 -10.83
CA ARG A 42 -9.82 7.86 -11.17
C ARG A 42 -10.80 7.02 -10.34
N ILE A 43 -10.32 5.98 -9.68
CA ILE A 43 -11.15 5.05 -8.91
C ILE A 43 -10.93 5.17 -7.39
N LEU A 44 -10.02 6.03 -6.96
CA LEU A 44 -9.72 6.29 -5.56
C LEU A 44 -10.22 7.68 -5.13
N LYS A 45 -10.76 7.77 -3.91
CA LYS A 45 -11.06 9.03 -3.22
C LYS A 45 -9.81 9.66 -2.61
N LYS A 46 -8.85 8.83 -2.17
CA LYS A 46 -7.62 9.27 -1.51
C LYS A 46 -6.49 8.29 -1.77
N CYS A 47 -5.27 8.81 -1.88
CA CYS A 47 -4.03 8.04 -1.94
C CYS A 47 -2.96 8.81 -1.17
N GLU A 48 -2.45 8.27 -0.07
CA GLU A 48 -1.47 8.98 0.77
C GLU A 48 -0.52 8.03 1.52
N TYR A 49 0.63 8.57 1.90
CA TYR A 49 1.61 7.89 2.74
C TYR A 49 1.20 7.91 4.20
N GLY A 50 1.68 6.93 4.96
CA GLY A 50 1.54 6.93 6.42
C GLY A 50 2.52 7.86 7.14
N ILE A 51 2.57 7.71 8.46
CA ILE A 51 3.37 8.57 9.35
C ILE A 51 4.77 7.97 9.55
N SER A 52 5.79 8.84 9.51
CA SER A 52 7.17 8.48 9.87
C SER A 52 7.46 8.89 11.31
N ILE A 53 7.31 7.96 12.25
CA ILE A 53 7.58 8.19 13.67
C ILE A 53 8.14 6.93 14.34
N SER A 54 8.94 7.10 15.39
CA SER A 54 9.37 6.01 16.26
C SER A 54 8.16 5.36 16.94
N MET A 55 8.17 4.03 16.96
CA MET A 55 7.08 3.21 17.49
C MET A 55 7.49 2.56 18.80
N ASN A 56 6.52 2.26 19.64
CA ASN A 56 6.72 1.70 20.98
C ASN A 56 5.82 0.46 21.20
N VAL A 57 6.14 -0.36 22.20
CA VAL A 57 5.36 -1.55 22.62
C VAL A 57 4.64 -1.35 23.95
N GLU A 58 4.96 -0.25 24.63
CA GLU A 58 4.48 0.12 25.95
C GLU A 58 3.03 0.63 25.93
N GLY A 59 2.42 0.75 24.75
CA GLY A 59 1.04 1.22 24.59
C GLY A 59 0.91 2.73 24.58
N ASN A 60 2.00 3.48 24.42
CA ASN A 60 1.94 4.94 24.45
C ASN A 60 1.43 5.51 23.12
N GLY A 61 0.31 6.23 23.18
CA GLY A 61 -0.33 6.87 22.04
C GLY A 61 -1.32 5.95 21.34
N TYR A 62 -1.33 5.99 20.01
CA TYR A 62 -2.33 5.29 19.19
C TYR A 62 -1.72 4.08 18.49
N PRO A 63 -2.48 2.98 18.28
CA PRO A 63 -2.02 1.84 17.50
C PRO A 63 -1.58 2.26 16.09
N ILE A 64 -0.56 1.59 15.55
CA ILE A 64 -0.02 1.87 14.22
C ILE A 64 0.27 0.58 13.44
N PHE A 65 -0.36 0.45 12.27
CA PHE A 65 -0.15 -0.64 11.33
C PHE A 65 1.22 -0.58 10.67
N ARG A 66 1.84 -1.74 10.51
CA ARG A 66 3.06 -1.97 9.73
C ARG A 66 2.79 -3.06 8.71
N MET A 67 3.81 -3.38 7.92
CA MET A 67 3.76 -4.45 6.93
C MET A 67 3.59 -5.84 7.56
N ASN A 68 4.00 -6.00 8.82
CA ASN A 68 3.93 -7.27 9.55
C ASN A 68 2.50 -7.66 9.86
N GLU A 69 1.63 -6.68 10.07
CA GLU A 69 0.23 -6.89 10.39
C GLU A 69 -0.64 -6.97 9.13
N ILE A 70 -0.05 -7.14 7.93
CA ILE A 70 -0.77 -7.49 6.70
C ILE A 70 -0.58 -8.97 6.44
N ASP A 71 -1.67 -9.73 6.58
CA ASP A 71 -1.69 -11.17 6.34
C ASP A 71 -2.99 -11.61 5.66
N ASN A 72 -2.89 -12.57 4.73
CA ASN A 72 -4.02 -13.11 3.96
C ASN A 72 -4.94 -12.05 3.33
N CYS A 73 -4.36 -10.93 2.86
CA CYS A 73 -5.06 -9.77 2.31
C CYS A 73 -5.88 -8.95 3.32
N PHE A 74 -5.68 -9.14 4.63
CA PHE A 74 -6.34 -8.37 5.68
C PHE A 74 -5.33 -7.63 6.55
N ALA A 75 -5.71 -6.44 7.00
CA ALA A 75 -5.03 -5.76 8.09
C ALA A 75 -5.44 -6.42 9.42
N GLN A 76 -4.48 -6.98 10.12
CA GLN A 76 -4.64 -7.72 11.37
C GLN A 76 -4.60 -6.78 12.58
N ARG A 77 -4.17 -7.26 13.76
CA ARG A 77 -4.05 -6.41 14.94
C ARG A 77 -2.70 -5.69 15.02
N PRO A 78 -2.66 -4.35 15.16
CA PRO A 78 -1.42 -3.63 15.42
C PRO A 78 -0.75 -4.06 16.73
N GLU A 79 0.55 -4.31 16.69
CA GLU A 79 1.37 -4.64 17.87
C GLU A 79 2.17 -3.44 18.40
N LYS A 80 2.14 -2.32 17.67
CA LYS A 80 2.94 -1.13 17.92
C LYS A 80 2.05 0.09 18.09
N TYR A 81 2.60 1.07 18.80
CA TYR A 81 1.95 2.33 19.09
C TYR A 81 2.82 3.51 18.67
N ALA A 82 2.17 4.61 18.27
CA ALA A 82 2.77 5.87 17.90
C ALA A 82 2.33 6.94 18.89
N ALA A 83 3.30 7.53 19.60
CA ALA A 83 3.09 8.65 20.49
C ALA A 83 2.93 9.95 19.67
N ILE A 84 1.76 10.13 19.08
CA ILE A 84 1.41 11.29 18.25
C ILE A 84 0.33 12.14 18.90
N PRO A 85 0.29 13.46 18.61
CA PRO A 85 -0.82 14.31 18.99
C PRO A 85 -2.14 13.84 18.35
N LYS A 86 -3.26 14.10 19.03
CA LYS A 86 -4.61 13.74 18.53
C LYS A 86 -4.89 14.28 17.13
N PHE A 87 -4.49 15.50 16.80
CA PHE A 87 -4.76 16.06 15.48
C PHE A 87 -4.05 15.30 14.33
N ILE A 88 -2.86 14.75 14.58
CA ILE A 88 -2.19 13.86 13.62
C ILE A 88 -2.92 12.53 13.54
N PHE A 89 -3.34 11.99 14.69
CA PHE A 89 -4.14 10.76 14.70
C PHE A 89 -5.40 10.90 13.83
N GLU A 90 -6.21 11.94 14.02
CA GLU A 90 -7.44 12.14 13.22
C GLU A 90 -7.16 12.27 11.71
N GLN A 91 -6.03 12.88 11.32
CA GLN A 91 -5.66 13.02 9.91
C GLN A 91 -5.33 11.68 9.25
N TYR A 92 -4.71 10.76 10.00
CA TYR A 92 -4.21 9.47 9.51
C TYR A 92 -5.00 8.27 10.02
N ARG A 93 -6.09 8.50 10.77
CA ARG A 93 -6.98 7.46 11.28
C ARG A 93 -7.51 6.65 10.10
N LEU A 94 -7.38 5.33 10.18
CA LEU A 94 -7.91 4.43 9.17
C LEU A 94 -9.42 4.33 9.27
N ASN A 95 -10.05 4.06 8.14
CA ASN A 95 -11.47 3.75 8.05
C ASN A 95 -11.66 2.32 7.58
N GLU A 96 -12.84 1.79 7.83
CA GLU A 96 -13.25 0.52 7.26
C GLU A 96 -13.19 0.60 5.74
N ASN A 97 -12.65 -0.44 5.12
CA ASN A 97 -12.38 -0.59 3.70
C ASN A 97 -11.26 0.29 3.12
N ASP A 98 -10.47 0.95 3.96
CA ASP A 98 -9.18 1.48 3.51
C ASP A 98 -8.27 0.31 3.11
N ILE A 99 -7.54 0.48 2.01
CA ILE A 99 -6.56 -0.51 1.53
C ILE A 99 -5.16 -0.02 1.89
N LEU A 100 -4.38 -0.88 2.53
CA LEU A 100 -2.97 -0.64 2.85
C LEU A 100 -2.09 -1.39 1.85
N PHE A 101 -1.25 -0.65 1.13
CA PHE A 101 -0.30 -1.20 0.17
C PHE A 101 1.14 -0.93 0.66
N ASN A 102 1.93 -2.00 0.85
CA ASN A 102 3.32 -1.86 1.23
C ASN A 102 4.22 -1.56 0.02
N ARG A 103 4.79 -0.36 -0.01
CA ARG A 103 5.58 0.11 -1.17
C ARG A 103 7.04 -0.35 -1.18
N THR A 104 7.57 -0.82 -0.05
CA THR A 104 9.02 -1.07 0.13
C THR A 104 9.29 -2.08 1.25
N ASN A 105 10.55 -2.18 1.69
CA ASN A 105 11.15 -3.07 2.70
C ASN A 105 11.92 -4.26 2.09
N SER A 106 11.38 -5.47 2.15
CA SER A 106 12.05 -6.68 1.66
C SER A 106 11.27 -7.28 0.48
N PHE A 107 11.92 -8.20 -0.24
CA PHE A 107 11.27 -8.97 -1.30
C PHE A 107 10.00 -9.71 -0.83
N GLU A 108 9.97 -10.12 0.44
CA GLU A 108 8.86 -10.86 1.03
C GLU A 108 7.62 -9.98 1.32
N PHE A 109 7.85 -8.69 1.61
CA PHE A 109 6.80 -7.77 2.05
C PHE A 109 6.41 -6.75 0.98
N VAL A 110 7.27 -6.46 0.00
CA VAL A 110 6.97 -5.47 -1.05
C VAL A 110 5.75 -5.92 -1.86
N GLY A 111 4.81 -5.01 -2.07
CA GLY A 111 3.56 -5.29 -2.79
C GLY A 111 2.49 -5.98 -1.94
N ARG A 112 2.78 -6.38 -0.70
CA ARG A 112 1.73 -6.89 0.21
C ARG A 112 0.65 -5.84 0.39
N THR A 113 -0.58 -6.30 0.25
CA THR A 113 -1.78 -5.45 0.29
C THR A 113 -2.77 -6.05 1.26
N GLY A 114 -3.39 -5.22 2.08
CA GLY A 114 -4.42 -5.65 3.02
C GLY A 114 -5.59 -4.68 3.09
N ILE A 115 -6.81 -5.20 3.20
CA ILE A 115 -8.01 -4.41 3.49
C ILE A 115 -8.20 -4.27 5.00
N VAL A 116 -8.55 -3.07 5.44
CA VAL A 116 -8.97 -2.80 6.82
C VAL A 116 -10.46 -3.12 6.95
N LYS A 117 -10.83 -4.07 7.82
CA LYS A 117 -12.24 -4.39 8.10
C LYS A 117 -12.62 -4.02 9.52
N ASP A 118 -11.74 -4.33 10.48
CA ASP A 118 -11.84 -3.97 11.88
C ASP A 118 -10.69 -3.04 12.30
N GLN A 119 -10.73 -2.58 13.56
CA GLN A 119 -9.63 -1.82 14.19
C GLN A 119 -9.28 -0.50 13.51
N THR A 120 -10.29 0.32 13.21
CA THR A 120 -10.13 1.62 12.55
C THR A 120 -9.51 2.71 13.44
N ASP A 121 -9.47 2.52 14.76
CA ASP A 121 -8.84 3.43 15.72
C ASP A 121 -7.31 3.31 15.77
N CYS A 122 -6.69 3.38 14.59
CA CYS A 122 -5.26 3.25 14.42
C CYS A 122 -4.76 4.12 13.25
N THR A 123 -3.45 4.22 13.16
CA THR A 123 -2.74 4.87 12.04
C THR A 123 -1.89 3.84 11.30
N PHE A 124 -1.07 4.27 10.35
CA PHE A 124 -0.23 3.40 9.53
C PHE A 124 1.15 4.01 9.28
N ALA A 125 2.15 3.16 9.16
CA ALA A 125 3.54 3.54 8.97
C ALA A 125 3.81 4.15 7.58
N SER A 126 4.84 4.99 7.46
CA SER A 126 5.18 5.74 6.24
C SER A 126 5.50 4.91 4.99
N TYR A 127 5.91 3.65 5.16
CA TYR A 127 6.11 2.73 4.03
C TYR A 127 4.81 2.04 3.56
N LEU A 128 3.70 2.25 4.26
CA LEU A 128 2.38 1.88 3.76
C LEU A 128 1.76 3.08 3.03
N ILE A 129 1.07 2.78 1.93
CA ILE A 129 0.21 3.72 1.22
C ILE A 129 -1.23 3.33 1.54
N ARG A 130 -2.01 4.30 2.01
CA ARG A 130 -3.46 4.15 2.08
C ARG A 130 -4.06 4.48 0.73
N LEU A 131 -4.89 3.57 0.22
CA LEU A 131 -5.79 3.80 -0.91
C LEU A 131 -7.22 3.74 -0.38
N VAL A 132 -8.03 4.74 -0.71
CA VAL A 132 -9.44 4.78 -0.33
C VAL A 132 -10.27 4.57 -1.60
N PRO A 133 -10.83 3.38 -1.84
CA PRO A 133 -11.63 3.11 -3.03
C PRO A 133 -12.86 4.01 -3.12
N ASN A 134 -13.28 4.34 -4.34
CA ASN A 134 -14.60 4.91 -4.57
C ASN A 134 -15.63 3.79 -4.78
N PRO A 135 -16.51 3.50 -3.81
CA PRO A 135 -17.48 2.40 -3.91
C PRO A 135 -18.51 2.60 -5.04
N ASP A 136 -18.68 3.82 -5.54
CA ASP A 136 -19.54 4.09 -6.71
C ASP A 136 -18.92 3.57 -8.03
N ILE A 137 -17.62 3.23 -8.02
CA ILE A 137 -16.85 2.81 -9.21
C ILE A 137 -16.25 1.43 -9.03
N ILE A 138 -15.72 1.12 -7.84
CA ILE A 138 -15.04 -0.14 -7.54
C ILE A 138 -15.31 -0.58 -6.10
N LEU A 139 -15.58 -1.87 -5.92
CA LEU A 139 -15.68 -2.45 -4.60
C LEU A 139 -14.29 -2.56 -3.95
N PRO A 140 -14.17 -2.35 -2.63
CA PRO A 140 -12.91 -2.54 -1.92
C PRO A 140 -12.39 -3.99 -1.90
N GLU A 141 -13.29 -4.97 -1.99
CA GLU A 141 -13.06 -6.43 -2.12
C GLU A 141 -13.56 -6.99 -3.45
#